data_AF-A0A3D1QTR5-F1
#
_entry.id   AF-A0A3D1QTR5-F1
#
_cell.length_a   1.000
_cell.length_b   1.000
_cell.length_c   1.000
_cell.angle_alpha   90.00
_cell.angle_beta   90.00
_cell.angle_gamma   90.00
#
_symmetry.space_group_name_H-M   'P 1'
#
loop_
_entity.id
_entity.type
_entity.pdbx_description
1 polymer ?
#
loop_
_entity_poly.entity_id
_entity_poly.type
_entity_poly.pdbx_seq_one_letter_code
_entity_poly.pdbx_strand_id
1 'polypeptide(L)' 'MQTGLRVLIAAATDDADDWSARLRANGYSPEVRRAGTLDQARARLDAEAIDLVLVDDDFPALPAPALLALLC' A
#
# COMPACT_ATOMS: atom_id res chain seq x y z
N MET A 1 7.08 -7.46 -19.84
CA MET A 1 5.89 -7.96 -19.12
C MET A 1 5.65 -6.97 -17.99
N GLN A 2 4.55 -6.22 -18.02
CA GLN A 2 4.21 -5.33 -16.91
C GLN A 2 3.66 -6.20 -15.77
N THR A 3 4.37 -6.28 -14.66
CA THR A 3 3.91 -7.01 -13.48
C THR A 3 2.82 -6.17 -12.82
N GLY A 4 1.58 -6.70 -12.78
CA GLY A 4 0.51 -6.09 -12.00
C GLY A 4 0.86 -6.20 -10.53
N LEU A 5 0.87 -5.07 -9.82
CA LEU A 5 1.23 -5.00 -8.41
C LEU A 5 0.05 -4.46 -7.61
N ARG A 6 -0.54 -5.24 -6.70
CA ARG A 6 -1.64 -4.76 -5.85
C ARG A 6 -1.06 -4.15 -4.59
N VAL A 7 -1.25 -2.84 -4.45
CA VAL A 7 -0.65 -2.06 -3.38
C VAL A 7 -1.73 -1.49 -2.49
N LEU A 8 -1.66 -1.79 -1.19
CA LEU A 8 -2.47 -1.14 -0.18
C LEU A 8 -1.65 -0.02 0.47
N ILE A 9 -2.16 1.19 0.43
CA ILE A 9 -1.57 2.35 1.10
C ILE A 9 -2.43 2.66 2.31
N ALA A 10 -1.86 2.41 3.48
CA ALA A 10 -2.42 2.68 4.79
C ALA A 10 -1.74 3.94 5.34
N ALA A 11 -2.30 5.10 5.01
CA ALA A 11 -1.78 6.40 5.40
C ALA A 11 -2.92 7.30 5.86
N ALA A 12 -2.64 8.18 6.83
CA ALA A 12 -3.56 9.23 7.24
C ALA A 12 -3.66 10.35 6.19
N THR A 13 -2.70 10.41 5.24
CA THR A 13 -2.53 11.47 4.24
C THR A 13 -2.76 10.99 2.80
N ASP A 14 -2.91 11.93 1.86
CA ASP A 14 -3.19 11.65 0.43
C ASP A 14 -1.95 11.26 -0.40
N ASP A 15 -0.85 10.85 0.23
CA ASP A 15 0.44 10.52 -0.44
C ASP A 15 0.36 9.29 -1.39
N ALA A 16 -0.80 8.66 -1.48
CA ALA A 16 -1.04 7.51 -2.35
C ALA A 16 -0.85 7.80 -3.85
N ASP A 17 -1.04 9.04 -4.29
CA ASP A 17 -0.83 9.42 -5.70
C ASP A 17 0.67 9.46 -6.06
N ASP A 18 1.52 9.94 -5.14
CA ASP A 18 2.99 9.97 -5.30
C ASP A 18 3.56 8.55 -5.45
N TRP A 19 3.11 7.62 -4.61
CA TRP A 19 3.56 6.22 -4.65
C TRP A 19 3.15 5.52 -5.95
N SER A 20 1.94 5.80 -6.46
CA SER A 20 1.49 5.26 -7.74
C SER A 20 2.40 5.72 -8.89
N ALA A 21 2.76 7.00 -8.91
CA ALA A 21 3.65 7.57 -9.91
C ALA A 21 5.07 6.96 -9.83
N ARG A 22 5.62 6.82 -8.61
CA ARG A 22 6.94 6.19 -8.39
C ARG A 22 6.99 4.75 -8.86
N LEU A 23 5.96 3.96 -8.56
CA LEU A 23 5.90 2.55 -8.98
C LEU A 23 5.79 2.43 -10.50
N ARG A 24 4.99 3.28 -11.16
CA ARG A 24 4.93 3.34 -12.63
C ARG A 24 6.27 3.74 -13.25
N ALA A 25 6.97 4.70 -12.66
CA ALA A 25 8.29 5.13 -13.11
C ALA A 25 9.34 4.00 -13.02
N ASN A 26 9.16 3.04 -12.10
CA ASN A 26 10.01 1.85 -11.98
C ASN A 26 9.53 0.66 -12.85
N GLY A 27 8.53 0.87 -13.71
CA GLY A 27 8.05 -0.15 -14.66
C GLY A 27 7.00 -1.11 -14.10
N TYR A 28 6.47 -0.85 -12.90
CA TYR A 28 5.34 -1.59 -12.34
C TYR A 28 4.01 -1.02 -12.84
N SER A 29 2.98 -1.86 -12.92
CA SER A 29 1.60 -1.41 -13.10
C SER A 29 0.84 -1.56 -11.78
N PRO A 30 0.91 -0.57 -10.87
CA PRO A 30 0.30 -0.69 -9.56
C PRO A 30 -1.22 -0.49 -9.62
N GLU A 31 -1.94 -1.41 -8.99
CA GLU A 31 -3.34 -1.25 -8.60
C GLU A 31 -3.37 -0.76 -7.15
N VAL A 32 -3.51 0.56 -6.98
CA VAL A 32 -3.45 1.19 -5.67
C VAL A 32 -4.83 1.15 -5.00
N ARG A 33 -4.85 0.70 -3.76
CA ARG A 33 -5.97 0.78 -2.81
C ARG A 33 -5.55 1.67 -1.65
N ARG A 34 -6.49 2.47 -1.13
CA ARG A 34 -6.26 3.37 0.00
C ARG A 34 -7.06 2.88 1.20
N ALA A 35 -6.46 2.98 2.38
CA ALA A 35 -7.14 2.77 3.65
C ALA A 35 -6.76 3.90 4.62
N GLY A 36 -7.75 4.69 5.02
CA GLY A 36 -7.55 5.80 5.96
C GLY A 36 -7.58 5.38 7.43
N THR A 37 -7.96 4.12 7.72
CA THR A 37 -8.01 3.58 9.08
C THR A 37 -7.49 2.14 9.13
N LEU A 38 -6.99 1.73 10.29
CA LEU A 38 -6.48 0.37 10.51
C LEU A 38 -7.51 -0.71 10.18
N ASP A 39 -8.78 -0.45 10.53
CA ASP A 39 -9.89 -1.37 10.26
C ASP A 39 -10.14 -1.54 8.76
N GLN A 40 -10.15 -0.43 8.01
CA GLN A 40 -10.25 -0.49 6.55
C GLN A 40 -9.07 -1.25 5.95
N ALA A 41 -7.85 -0.98 6.42
CA ALA A 41 -6.67 -1.67 5.91
C ALA A 41 -6.72 -3.17 6.21
N ARG A 42 -7.19 -3.55 7.40
CA ARG A 42 -7.39 -4.95 7.79
C ARG A 42 -8.43 -5.65 6.92
N ALA A 43 -9.59 -5.03 6.72
CA ALA A 43 -10.64 -5.58 5.88
C ALA A 43 -10.17 -5.79 4.43
N ARG A 44 -9.34 -4.87 3.92
CA ARG A 44 -8.75 -4.95 2.57
C ARG A 44 -7.71 -6.06 2.47
N LEU A 45 -6.86 -6.23 3.48
CA LEU A 45 -5.89 -7.32 3.53
C LEU A 45 -6.53 -8.70 3.60
N ASP A 46 -7.66 -8.82 4.29
CA ASP A 46 -8.40 -10.08 4.40
C ASP A 46 -9.16 -10.40 3.10
N ALA A 47 -9.72 -9.38 2.44
CA ALA A 47 -10.57 -9.54 1.26
C ALA A 47 -9.82 -9.56 -0.08
N GLU A 48 -8.66 -8.90 -0.18
CA GLU A 48 -7.91 -8.73 -1.42
C GLU A 48 -6.53 -9.38 -1.32
N ALA A 49 -6.06 -9.98 -2.41
CA ALA A 49 -4.68 -10.46 -2.52
C ALA A 49 -3.74 -9.25 -2.71
N ILE A 50 -3.25 -8.68 -1.61
CA ILE A 50 -2.33 -7.54 -1.62
C ILE A 50 -0.87 -8.03 -1.72
N ASP A 51 -0.13 -7.51 -2.71
CA ASP A 51 1.27 -7.85 -2.94
C ASP A 51 2.22 -6.97 -2.10
N LEU A 52 1.82 -5.72 -1.82
CA LEU A 52 2.62 -4.75 -1.08
C LEU A 52 1.72 -3.88 -0.19
N VAL A 53 2.15 -3.67 1.06
CA VAL A 53 1.52 -2.70 1.96
C VAL A 53 2.51 -1.59 2.27
N LEU A 54 2.10 -0.35 1.98
CA LEU A 54 2.79 0.86 2.40
C LEU A 54 2.04 1.42 3.60
N VAL A 55 2.75 1.59 4.72
CA VAL A 55 2.18 2.06 5.98
C VAL A 55 2.94 3.32 6.37
N ASP A 56 2.20 4.39 6.63
CA ASP A 56 2.79 5.62 7.18
C ASP A 56 3.29 5.38 8.61
N ASP A 57 4.34 6.08 9.05
CA ASP A 57 4.96 5.85 10.37
C ASP A 57 3.97 6.13 11.53
N ASP A 58 3.03 7.06 11.35
CA ASP A 58 1.98 7.36 12.32
C ASP A 58 0.87 6.29 12.33
N PHE A 59 0.88 5.38 11.35
CA PHE A 59 -0.17 4.39 11.17
C PHE A 59 0.12 3.09 11.95
N PRO A 60 -0.82 2.60 12.78
CA PRO A 60 -0.60 1.44 13.62
C PRO A 60 -0.23 0.20 12.79
N ALA A 61 0.80 -0.52 13.24
CA ALA A 61 1.37 -1.64 12.52
C ALA A 61 0.31 -2.69 12.12
N LEU A 62 0.27 -3.01 10.83
CA LEU A 62 -0.55 -4.08 10.29
C LEU A 62 0.23 -5.40 10.28
N PRO A 63 -0.39 -6.53 10.65
CA PRO A 63 0.19 -7.83 10.40
C PRO A 63 -0.03 -8.17 8.92
N ALA A 64 0.91 -7.78 8.06
CA ALA A 64 0.93 -8.13 6.65
C ALA A 64 2.16 -9.00 6.33
N PRO A 65 2.05 -10.00 5.44
CA PRO A 65 3.13 -10.94 5.15
C PRO A 65 4.34 -10.32 4.42
N ALA A 66 4.22 -9.10 3.90
CA ALA A 66 5.32 -8.33 3.31
C ALA A 66 5.14 -6.84 3.59
N LEU A 67 5.36 -6.43 4.85
CA LEU A 67 5.37 -5.03 5.23
C LEU A 67 6.69 -4.39 4.76
N LEU A 68 6.64 -3.49 3.79
CA LEU A 68 7.78 -2.65 3.44
C LEU A 68 7.61 -1.32 4.19
N ALA A 69 8.16 -1.25 5.40
CA ALA A 69 8.27 0.02 6.13
C ALA A 69 9.38 0.86 5.48
N LEU A 70 9.00 1.84 4.65
CA LEU A 70 9.85 2.93 4.17
C LEU A 70 9.08 4.22 4.48
N LEU A 71 9.59 5.25 5.14
CA LEU A 71 10.91 5.60 5.68
C LEU A 71 10.63 6.74 6.68
N CYS A 72 11.23 6.67 7.87
CA CYS A 72 12.07 7.77 8.32
C CYS A 72 13.52 7.41 8.00
#